data_AF-A0AAU5NQX3-F1
#
_entry.id   AF-A0AAU5NQX3-F1
#
_cell.length_a   1.000
_cell.length_b   1.000
_cell.length_c   1.000
_cell.angle_alpha   90.00
_cell.angle_beta   90.00
_cell.angle_gamma   90.00
#
_symmetry.space_group_name_H-M   'P 1'
#
loop_
_entity.id
_entity.type
_entity.pdbx_description
1 polymer ?
#
loop_
_entity_poly.entity_id
_entity_poly.type
_entity_poly.pdbx_seq_one_letter_code
_entity_poly.pdbx_strand_id
1 'polypeptide(L)'
;MQPPVAAVIEAHRTLERLVAGLSDQQVTEASALPGWSRSHVLAHLTDNARMFGRLAEHALRGELVAGYDGYGAGPRPSRTPPDGQP
;
A
#
# COMPACT_ATOMS: atom_id res chain seq x y z
N MET A 1 -8.33 -17.62 1.26
CA MET A 1 -6.87 -17.55 1.06
C MET A 1 -6.30 -16.76 2.23
N GLN A 2 -5.26 -17.26 2.90
CA GLN A 2 -4.63 -16.51 3.99
C GLN A 2 -3.79 -15.37 3.37
N PRO A 3 -3.90 -14.12 3.85
CA PRO A 3 -3.09 -13.03 3.34
C PRO A 3 -1.59 -13.34 3.53
N PRO A 4 -0.73 -13.07 2.54
CA PRO A 4 0.68 -13.46 2.58
C PRO A 4 1.53 -12.51 3.46
N VAL A 5 1.08 -12.21 4.67
CA VAL A 5 1.69 -11.21 5.58
C VAL A 5 3.17 -11.51 5.84
N ALA A 6 3.53 -12.78 6.07
CA ALA A 6 4.91 -13.17 6.30
C ALA A 6 5.82 -12.87 5.09
N ALA A 7 5.33 -13.09 3.87
CA ALA A 7 6.08 -12.79 2.65
C ALA A 7 6.25 -11.27 2.46
N VAL A 8 5.21 -10.47 2.78
CA VAL A 8 5.28 -9.01 2.73
C VAL A 8 6.31 -8.45 3.73
N ILE A 9 6.39 -9.02 4.94
CA ILE A 9 7.38 -8.64 5.95
C ILE A 9 8.80 -8.94 5.45
N GLU A 10 9.03 -10.12 4.86
CA GLU A 10 10.37 -10.45 4.36
C GLU A 10 10.77 -9.61 3.15
N ALA A 11 9.81 -9.25 2.29
CA ALA A 11 10.03 -8.30 1.21
C ALA A 11 10.44 -6.92 1.74
N HIS A 12 9.81 -6.42 2.82
CA HIS A 12 10.19 -5.15 3.44
C HIS A 12 11.60 -5.20 4.03
N ARG A 13 11.97 -6.27 4.75
CA ARG A 13 13.34 -6.45 5.26
C ARG A 13 14.38 -6.48 4.15
N THR A 14 14.04 -7.11 3.02
CA THR A 14 14.90 -7.12 1.83
C THR A 14 15.06 -5.71 1.26
N LEU A 15 13.95 -4.96 1.14
CA LEU A 15 13.98 -3.56 0.71
C LEU A 15 14.84 -2.70 1.64
N GLU A 16 14.67 -2.81 2.96
CA GLU A 16 15.47 -2.08 3.95
C GLU A 16 16.97 -2.31 3.77
N ARG A 17 17.38 -3.57 3.61
CA ARG A 17 18.79 -3.94 3.35
C ARG A 17 19.32 -3.34 2.06
N LEU A 18 18.51 -3.33 0.99
CA LEU A 18 18.91 -2.78 -0.31
C LEU A 18 19.04 -1.25 -0.27
N VAL A 19 18.09 -0.57 0.37
CA VAL A 19 18.08 0.90 0.45
C VAL A 19 19.17 1.42 1.36
N ALA A 20 19.49 0.71 2.45
CA ALA A 20 20.57 1.10 3.37
C ALA A 20 21.95 1.24 2.70
N GLY A 21 22.17 0.56 1.57
CA GLY A 21 23.42 0.64 0.80
C GLY A 21 23.43 1.68 -0.32
N LEU A 22 22.32 2.39 -0.56
CA LEU A 22 22.25 3.39 -1.63
C LEU A 22 22.83 4.73 -1.18
N SER A 23 23.72 5.28 -1.99
CA SER A 23 24.16 6.67 -1.89
C SER A 23 23.17 7.63 -2.57
N ASP A 24 23.28 8.91 -2.22
CA ASP A 24 22.49 10.00 -2.84
C ASP A 24 22.68 10.07 -4.36
N GLN A 25 23.87 9.75 -4.87
CA GLN A 25 24.09 9.68 -6.31
C GLN A 25 23.28 8.52 -6.93
N GLN A 26 23.38 7.32 -6.34
CA GLN A 26 22.73 6.12 -6.86
C GLN A 26 21.21 6.17 -6.85
N VAL A 27 20.60 6.93 -5.94
CA VAL A 27 19.13 7.10 -5.96
C VAL A 27 18.64 7.90 -7.16
N THR A 28 19.48 8.77 -7.74
CA THR A 28 19.10 9.57 -8.93
C THR A 28 19.21 8.81 -10.25
N GLU A 29 20.00 7.74 -10.27
CA GLU A 29 20.19 6.88 -11.44
C GLU A 29 18.93 6.09 -11.83
N ALA A 30 18.91 5.63 -13.08
CA ALA A 30 17.84 4.82 -13.64
C ALA A 30 17.60 3.52 -12.83
N SER A 31 16.33 3.18 -12.66
CA SER A 31 15.89 1.88 -12.16
C SER A 31 15.73 0.89 -13.32
N ALA A 32 15.31 -0.35 -13.00
CA ALA A 32 14.91 -1.32 -14.01
C ALA A 32 13.56 -0.97 -14.69
N LEU A 33 12.79 -0.02 -14.14
CA LEU A 33 11.54 0.44 -14.73
C LEU A 33 11.83 1.55 -15.76
N PRO A 34 11.35 1.43 -17.01
CA PRO A 34 11.58 2.43 -18.05
C PRO A 34 11.12 3.83 -17.62
N GLY A 35 12.02 4.80 -17.73
CA GLY A 35 11.73 6.21 -17.41
C GLY A 35 11.71 6.54 -15.91
N TRP A 36 11.96 5.58 -15.02
CA TRP A 36 11.95 5.79 -13.57
C TRP A 36 13.35 5.71 -12.99
N SER A 37 13.75 6.72 -12.24
CA SER A 37 14.93 6.61 -11.35
C SER A 37 14.61 5.74 -10.13
N ARG A 38 15.64 5.31 -9.40
CA ARG A 38 15.44 4.62 -8.12
C ARG A 38 14.69 5.50 -7.11
N SER A 39 14.93 6.81 -7.10
CA SER A 39 14.19 7.75 -6.25
C SER A 39 12.70 7.81 -6.57
N HIS A 40 12.29 7.71 -7.85
CA HIS A 40 10.88 7.59 -8.21
C HIS A 40 10.27 6.30 -7.65
N VAL A 41 10.98 5.17 -7.72
CA VAL A 41 10.52 3.90 -7.16
C VAL A 41 10.37 4.00 -5.64
N LEU A 42 11.35 4.57 -4.94
CA LEU A 42 11.31 4.73 -3.48
C LEU A 42 10.18 5.66 -3.02
N ALA A 43 9.95 6.76 -3.74
CA ALA A 43 8.82 7.66 -3.49
C ALA A 43 7.49 6.90 -3.64
N HIS A 44 7.32 6.16 -4.74
CA HIS A 44 6.13 5.38 -4.98
C HIS A 44 5.88 4.30 -3.92
N LEU A 45 6.92 3.57 -3.49
CA LEU A 45 6.79 2.58 -2.41
C LEU A 45 6.38 3.24 -1.10
N THR A 46 6.94 4.41 -0.79
CA THR A 46 6.59 5.19 0.40
C THR A 46 5.12 5.62 0.37
N ASP A 47 4.65 6.14 -0.76
CA ASP A 47 3.26 6.59 -0.90
C ASP A 47 2.27 5.43 -0.85
N ASN A 48 2.60 4.28 -1.44
CA ASN A 48 1.80 3.06 -1.30
C ASN A 48 1.72 2.59 0.16
N ALA A 49 2.84 2.57 0.88
CA ALA A 49 2.86 2.16 2.29
C ALA A 49 1.99 3.11 3.15
N ARG A 50 2.08 4.42 2.93
CA ARG A 50 1.23 5.42 3.59
C ARG A 50 -0.24 5.21 3.28
N MET A 51 -0.58 4.93 2.03
CA MET A 51 -1.94 4.65 1.59
C MET A 51 -2.52 3.43 2.31
N PHE A 52 -1.83 2.28 2.29
CA PHE A 52 -2.29 1.08 2.98
C PHE A 52 -2.35 1.26 4.49
N GLY A 53 -1.43 2.01 5.09
CA GLY A 53 -1.48 2.40 6.50
C GLY A 53 -2.78 3.13 6.84
N ARG A 54 -3.12 4.18 6.07
CA ARG A 54 -4.39 4.92 6.24
C ARG A 54 -5.61 4.01 6.06
N LEU A 55 -5.61 3.14 5.04
CA LEU A 55 -6.71 2.20 4.81
C LEU A 55 -6.90 1.25 6.00
N ALA A 56 -5.81 0.71 6.55
CA ALA A 56 -5.86 -0.19 7.70
C ALA A 56 -6.39 0.53 8.96
N GLU A 57 -5.91 1.76 9.23
CA GLU A 57 -6.39 2.57 10.34
C GLU A 57 -7.90 2.85 10.28
N HIS A 58 -8.43 3.14 9.08
CA HIS A 58 -9.86 3.39 8.88
C HIS A 58 -10.68 2.10 8.95
N ALA A 59 -10.16 1.00 8.38
CA ALA A 59 -10.80 -0.31 8.46
C ALA A 59 -10.97 -0.77 9.92
N LEU A 60 -10.00 -0.50 10.79
CA LEU A 60 -10.09 -0.77 12.24
C LEU A 60 -11.23 0.00 12.93
N ARG A 61 -11.67 1.13 12.35
CA ARG A 61 -12.83 1.91 12.80
C ARG A 61 -14.14 1.56 12.06
N GLY A 62 -14.10 0.60 11.12
CA GLY A 62 -15.26 0.26 10.28
C GLY A 62 -15.60 1.32 9.22
N GLU A 63 -14.61 2.15 8.87
CA GLU A 63 -14.70 3.21 7.86
C GLU A 63 -14.09 2.71 6.55
N LEU A 64 -14.73 3.04 5.43
CA LEU A 64 -14.18 2.80 4.10
C LEU A 64 -13.76 4.15 3.51
N VAL A 65 -12.51 4.26 3.09
CA VAL A 65 -11.94 5.46 2.48
C VAL A 65 -11.21 5.13 1.18
N ALA A 66 -11.08 6.14 0.32
CA ALA A 66 -10.35 6.03 -0.93
C ALA A 66 -8.85 5.80 -0.67
N GLY A 67 -8.21 4.96 -1.50
CA GLY A 67 -6.77 4.77 -1.45
C GLY A 67 -6.02 6.01 -1.94
N TYR A 68 -6.37 6.47 -3.14
CA TYR A 68 -5.87 7.71 -3.73
C TYR A 68 -7.04 8.67 -3.98
N ASP A 69 -6.75 9.97 -3.87
CA ASP A 69 -7.70 11.01 -4.23
C ASP A 69 -8.16 10.83 -5.69
N GLY A 70 -9.47 10.81 -5.91
CA GLY A 70 -10.08 10.57 -7.24
C GLY A 70 -10.58 9.15 -7.50
N TYR A 71 -10.17 8.15 -6.72
CA TYR A 71 -10.76 6.80 -6.73
C TYR A 71 -11.65 6.62 -5.50
N GLY A 72 -12.90 7.09 -5.60
CA GLY A 72 -13.85 7.07 -4.49
C GLY A 72 -13.98 5.70 -3.83
N ALA A 73 -14.08 5.69 -2.50
CA ALA A 73 -14.56 4.54 -1.75
C ALA A 73 -15.89 4.12 -2.36
N GLY A 74 -15.92 2.96 -3.03
CA GLY A 74 -17.16 2.41 -3.57
C GLY A 74 -18.23 2.32 -2.47
N PRO A 75 -19.52 2.36 -2.81
CA PRO A 75 -20.59 2.35 -1.81
C PRO A 75 -20.44 1.16 -0.85
N ARG A 76 -20.64 1.42 0.45
CA ARG A 76 -20.66 0.39 1.50
C ARG A 76 -21.68 -0.69 1.09
N PRO A 77 -21.35 -2.00 1.07
CA PRO A 77 -22.37 -3.02 0.95
C PRO A 77 -23.29 -2.92 2.17
N SER A 78 -24.60 -2.84 1.92
CA SER A 78 -25.62 -2.82 2.96
C SER A 78 -25.52 -4.08 3.80
N ARG A 79 -25.13 -3.95 5.08
CA ARG A 79 -25.41 -4.97 6.11
C ARG A 79 -26.87 -4.82 6.52
N THR A 80 -27.78 -5.09 5.61
CA THR A 80 -29.15 -5.43 6.00
C THR A 80 -29.10 -6.90 6.38
N PRO A 81 -29.33 -7.29 7.65
CA PRO A 81 -29.60 -8.68 7.98
C PRO A 81 -30.78 -9.14 7.09
N PRO A 82 -30.84 -10.41 6.63
CA PRO A 82 -32.05 -10.88 5.97
C PRO A 82 -33.22 -10.61 6.92
N ASP A 83 -34.18 -9.83 6.44
CA ASP A 83 -35.40 -9.51 7.17
C ASP A 83 -35.99 -10.80 7.71
N GLY A 84 -36.35 -10.76 8.99
CA GLY A 84 -36.95 -11.88 9.70
C GLY A 84 -38.09 -12.46 8.88
N GLN A 85 -37.83 -13.62 8.29
CA GLN A 85 -38.87 -14.54 7.90
C GLN A 85 -39.42 -15.15 9.20
N PRO A 86 -40.74 -15.17 9.43
CA PRO A 86 -41.32 -15.80 10.62
C PRO A 86 -40.90 -17.26 10.77
#